data_AF-A0A7C1MBD5-F1
#
_entry.id   AF-A0A7C1MBD5-F1
#
_cell.length_a   1.000
_cell.length_b   1.000
_cell.length_c   1.000
_cell.angle_alpha   90.00
_cell.angle_beta   90.00
_cell.angle_gamma   90.00
#
_symmetry.space_group_name_H-M   'P 1'
#
loop_
_entity.id
_entity.type
_entity.pdbx_description
1 polymer ?
#
loop_
_entity_poly.entity_id
_entity_poly.type
_entity_poly.pdbx_seq_one_letter_code
_entity_poly.pdbx_strand_id
1 'polypeptide(L)' 'MTIISSTKSFFVKCRRVWHSLKKPTRKEFEQITKVSAIGILILGILGFLVSIVMKLFV' A
#
# COMPACT_ATOMS: atom_id res chain seq x y z
N MET A 1 -33.24 14.40 10.90
CA MET A 1 -32.22 15.48 10.85
C MET A 1 -31.03 15.20 11.79
N THR A 2 -30.53 13.96 11.87
CA THR A 2 -29.46 13.55 12.83
C THR A 2 -28.19 13.01 12.15
N ILE A 3 -28.28 12.62 10.88
CA ILE A 3 -27.19 11.98 10.14
C ILE A 3 -26.23 13.03 9.53
N ILE A 4 -26.77 14.16 9.05
CA ILE A 4 -26.01 15.23 8.38
C ILE A 4 -25.02 15.94 9.34
N SER A 5 -25.39 16.12 10.61
CA SER A 5 -24.49 16.68 11.64
C SER A 5 -23.39 15.68 12.03
N SER A 6 -23.74 14.40 12.13
CA SER A 6 -22.81 13.32 12.49
C SER A 6 -21.73 13.14 11.42
N THR A 7 -22.09 13.13 10.13
CA THR A 7 -21.14 13.00 9.01
C THR A 7 -20.20 14.21 8.92
N LYS A 8 -20.70 15.44 9.17
CA LYS A 8 -19.85 16.64 9.23
C LYS A 8 -18.78 16.52 10.32
N SER A 9 -19.16 16.06 11.51
CA SER A 9 -18.21 15.88 12.61
C SER A 9 -17.19 14.78 12.34
N PHE A 10 -17.60 13.70 11.66
CA PHE A 10 -16.72 12.61 11.25
C PHE A 10 -15.69 13.07 10.22
N PHE A 11 -16.11 13.84 9.22
CA PHE A 11 -15.21 14.41 8.21
C PHE A 11 -14.14 15.32 8.83
N VAL A 12 -14.50 16.14 9.82
CA VAL A 12 -13.54 16.97 10.55
C VAL A 12 -12.55 16.13 11.35
N LYS A 13 -13.00 15.03 11.98
CA LYS A 13 -12.11 14.08 12.67
C LYS A 13 -11.14 13.41 11.69
N CYS A 14 -11.61 12.92 10.55
CA CYS A 14 -10.77 12.34 9.52
C CYS A 14 -9.72 13.33 8.98
N ARG A 15 -10.11 14.59 8.77
CA ARG A 15 -9.18 15.65 8.36
C ARG A 15 -8.08 15.89 9.39
N ARG A 16 -8.41 15.86 10.69
CA ARG A 16 -7.39 15.98 11.75
C ARG A 16 -6.40 14.82 11.73
N VAL A 17 -6.88 13.59 11.54
CA VAL A 17 -6.01 12.41 11.42
C VAL A 17 -5.07 12.55 10.23
N TRP A 18 -5.58 13.00 9.08
CA TRP A 18 -4.75 13.23 7.89
C TRP A 18 -3.60 14.21 8.15
N HIS A 19 -3.86 15.29 8.90
CA HIS A 19 -2.82 16.24 9.28
C HIS A 19 -1.85 15.72 10.35
N SER A 20 -2.24 14.69 11.10
CA SER A 20 -1.38 14.03 12.10
C SER A 20 -0.41 13.01 11.49
N LEU A 21 -0.56 12.67 10.21
CA LEU A 21 0.34 11.73 9.53
C LEU A 21 1.71 12.37 9.31
N LYS A 22 2.76 11.70 9.77
CA LYS A 22 4.14 12.12 9.54
C LYS A 22 4.53 11.84 8.09
N LYS A 23 4.95 12.88 7.36
CA LYS A 23 5.52 12.71 6.02
C LYS A 23 6.82 11.90 6.13
N PRO A 24 7.00 10.82 5.35
CA PRO A 24 8.20 10.00 5.43
C PRO A 24 9.43 10.81 5.06
N THR A 25 10.53 10.56 5.76
CA THR A 25 11.84 11.14 5.44
C THR A 25 12.42 10.43 4.22
N ARG A 26 13.23 11.10 3.39
CA ARG A 26 13.85 10.49 2.19
C ARG A 26 14.52 9.15 2.46
N LYS A 27 15.26 9.05 3.58
CA LYS A 27 15.94 7.80 4.00
C LYS A 27 14.96 6.66 4.27
N GLU A 28 13.90 6.93 5.02
CA GLU A 28 12.87 5.93 5.37
C GLU A 28 12.15 5.44 4.10
N PHE A 29 11.82 6.37 3.20
CA PHE A 29 11.19 6.04 1.92
C PHE A 29 12.09 5.13 1.07
N GLU A 30 13.36 5.49 0.89
CA GLU A 30 14.29 4.67 0.10
C GLU A 30 14.49 3.27 0.69
N GLN A 31 14.57 3.14 2.01
CA GLN A 31 14.69 1.83 2.66
C GLN A 31 13.47 0.96 2.40
N ILE A 32 12.27 1.50 2.61
CA ILE A 32 11.01 0.78 2.37
C ILE A 32 10.89 0.40 0.90
N THR A 33 11.13 1.33 -0.03
CA THR A 33 11.06 1.07 -1.47
C THR A 33 12.02 -0.03 -1.89
N LYS A 34 13.27 -0.05 -1.39
CA LYS A 34 14.24 -1.11 -1.73
C LYS A 34 13.76 -2.48 -1.25
N VAL A 35 13.30 -2.58 0.00
CA VAL A 35 12.81 -3.85 0.57
C VAL A 35 11.56 -4.32 -0.16
N SER A 36 10.60 -3.43 -0.42
CA SER A 36 9.37 -3.76 -1.18
C SER A 36 9.69 -4.18 -2.61
N ALA A 37 10.62 -3.50 -3.29
CA ALA A 37 11.02 -3.85 -4.66
C ALA A 37 11.63 -5.26 -4.73
N ILE A 38 12.48 -5.63 -3.75
CA ILE A 38 13.05 -6.97 -3.64
C ILE A 38 11.94 -8.01 -3.44
N GLY A 39 10.98 -7.76 -2.54
CA GLY A 39 9.85 -8.66 -2.30
C GLY A 39 9.00 -8.89 -3.55
N ILE A 40 8.65 -7.83 -4.27
CA ILE A 40 7.87 -7.90 -5.52
C ILE A 40 8.64 -8.68 -6.59
N LEU A 41 9.96 -8.48 -6.70
CA LEU A 41 10.79 -9.17 -7.67
C LEU A 41 10.85 -10.68 -7.40
N ILE A 42 11.00 -11.09 -6.14
CA ILE A 42 11.00 -12.52 -5.76
C ILE A 42 9.64 -13.16 -6.07
N LEU A 43 8.54 -12.51 -5.67
CA LEU A 43 7.20 -13.01 -5.92
C LEU A 43 6.88 -13.08 -7.43
N GLY A 44 7.34 -12.07 -8.19
CA GLY A 44 7.21 -12.03 -9.64
C GLY A 44 7.95 -13.16 -10.33
N ILE A 45 9.19 -13.45 -9.92
CA ILE A 45 9.98 -14.57 -10.46
C ILE A 45 9.32 -15.91 -10.13
N LEU A 46 8.85 -16.09 -8.89
CA LEU A 46 8.13 -17.30 -8.49
C LEU A 46 6.86 -17.53 -9.33
N GLY A 47 6.03 -16.50 -9.49
CA GLY A 47 4.84 -16.57 -10.34
C GLY A 47 5.19 -16.84 -11.81
N PHE A 48 6.26 -16.23 -12.32
CA PHE A 48 6.73 -16.43 -13.68
C PHE A 48 7.23 -17.85 -13.92
N LEU A 49 7.99 -18.42 -12.98
CA LEU A 49 8.43 -19.82 -13.00
C LEU A 49 7.23 -20.77 -13.06
N VAL A 50 6.22 -20.56 -12.23
CA VAL A 50 4.99 -21.37 -12.25
C VAL A 50 4.27 -21.25 -13.60
N SER A 51 4.13 -20.04 -14.15
CA SER A 51 3.53 -19.85 -15.48
C SER A 51 4.31 -20.53 -16.60
N ILE A 52 5.64 -20.54 -16.56
CA ILE A 52 6.46 -21.26 -17.55
C ILE A 52 6.22 -22.75 -17.45
N VAL A 53 6.26 -23.32 -16.23
CA VAL A 53 6.04 -24.75 -16.02
C VAL A 53 4.65 -25.17 -16.49
N MET A 54 3.62 -24.37 -16.19
CA MET A 54 2.26 -24.65 -16.67
C MET A 54 2.17 -24.61 -18.20
N LYS A 55 2.80 -23.65 -18.87
CA LYS A 55 2.84 -23.58 -20.35
C LYS A 55 3.67 -24.67 -21.02
N LEU A 56 4.56 -25.34 -20.29
CA LEU A 56 5.30 -26.48 -20.80
C LEU A 56 4.51 -27.79 -20.66
N PHE A 57 3.56 -27.84 -19.73
CA PHE A 57 2.75 -29.03 -19.45
C PHE A 57 1.35 -29.00 -20.11
N VAL A 58 0.85 -27.82 -20.47
CA VAL A 58 -0.36 -27.56 -21.28
C VAL A 58 0.04 -27.09 -22.65
#